data_AF-A0A8X8W180-F1
#
_entry.id   AF-A0A8X8W180-F1
#
_cell.length_a   1.000
_cell.length_b   1.000
_cell.length_c   1.000
_cell.angle_alpha   90.00
_cell.angle_beta   90.00
_cell.angle_gamma   90.00
#
_symmetry.space_group_name_H-M   'P 1'
#
loop_
_entity.id
_entity.type
_entity.pdbx_description
1 polymer ?
#
loop_
_entity_poly.entity_id
_entity_poly.type
_entity_poly.pdbx_seq_one_letter_code
_entity_poly.pdbx_strand_id
1 'polypeptide(L)'
;MVISPTLSTTSFAFCKIYGFIVILSVFEYTYYILFFPLDDANVFIVMCFQVNVPKTKKTYCKSKECKKHTLHKVTQYKKGKDSLAAQGKRRYDRKQSGYGGQTKPVFHKKAKTTKKIVLRLQCQGCKHVSQHPIKVGVSGANTLKLVEIRRAKEHRFSKLVDLEGFLFLLLLSLVIFVLTFCLA
;
A
#
# COMPACT_ATOMS: atom_id res chain seq x y z
N MET A 1 -17.47 16.62 -50.50
CA MET A 1 -16.56 16.99 -49.40
C MET A 1 -15.99 15.71 -48.82
N VAL A 2 -14.80 15.34 -49.27
CA VAL A 2 -14.03 14.21 -48.73
C VAL A 2 -12.75 14.83 -48.21
N ILE A 3 -12.54 14.82 -46.90
CA ILE A 3 -11.23 15.08 -46.30
C ILE A 3 -11.02 14.03 -45.20
N SER A 4 -10.11 13.10 -45.50
CA SER A 4 -9.41 12.24 -44.55
C SER A 4 -8.35 13.05 -43.80
N PRO A 5 -7.98 12.69 -42.56
CA PRO A 5 -6.67 13.00 -42.02
C PRO A 5 -5.74 11.78 -42.01
N THR A 6 -4.53 12.07 -42.45
CA THR A 6 -3.35 11.26 -42.75
C THR A 6 -2.73 10.54 -41.55
N LEU A 7 -2.31 9.30 -41.82
CA LEU A 7 -1.30 8.51 -41.12
C LEU A 7 0.07 9.21 -41.24
N SER A 8 0.88 9.25 -40.19
CA SER A 8 2.33 9.46 -40.32
C SER A 8 3.12 8.46 -39.49
N THR A 9 3.85 7.63 -40.22
CA THR A 9 4.85 6.65 -39.80
C THR A 9 6.20 7.11 -40.34
N THR A 10 7.25 7.20 -39.51
CA THR A 10 8.68 7.16 -39.91
C THR A 10 9.50 6.93 -38.62
N SER A 11 9.77 5.69 -38.21
CA SER A 11 10.90 4.81 -38.59
C SER A 11 12.26 5.51 -38.67
N PHE A 12 13.10 5.22 -37.67
CA PHE A 12 14.50 5.59 -37.55
C PHE A 12 15.39 4.71 -38.45
N ALA A 13 16.31 5.30 -39.21
CA ALA A 13 17.50 4.63 -39.72
C ALA A 13 18.65 5.62 -39.98
N PHE A 14 19.80 5.32 -39.34
CA PHE A 14 21.20 5.67 -39.62
C PHE A 14 21.57 6.48 -40.88
N CYS A 15 22.52 7.43 -40.77
CA CYS A 15 23.94 7.26 -41.19
C CYS A 15 24.76 8.59 -41.16
N LYS A 16 25.77 8.64 -40.28
CA LYS A 16 27.17 9.14 -40.39
C LYS A 16 27.62 10.29 -41.35
N ILE A 17 28.49 11.14 -40.74
CA ILE A 17 29.75 11.77 -41.23
C ILE A 17 29.64 13.14 -41.94
N TYR A 18 30.19 14.19 -41.28
CA TYR A 18 31.30 15.10 -41.67
C TYR A 18 31.44 16.14 -40.52
N GLY A 19 32.41 15.99 -39.59
CA GLY A 19 33.71 16.72 -39.56
C GLY A 19 33.54 18.13 -38.93
N PHE A 20 34.28 18.67 -37.97
CA PHE A 20 35.65 18.52 -37.46
C PHE A 20 35.70 19.53 -36.26
N ILE A 21 36.16 19.21 -35.05
CA ILE A 21 37.48 19.60 -34.52
C ILE A 21 37.69 18.90 -33.16
N VAL A 22 38.86 18.28 -33.08
CA VAL A 22 39.51 17.52 -32.01
C VAL A 22 40.26 18.55 -31.14
N ILE A 23 40.41 18.45 -29.81
CA ILE A 23 41.62 17.87 -29.16
C ILE A 23 41.55 18.02 -27.63
N LEU A 24 41.57 16.85 -26.96
CA LEU A 24 42.43 16.40 -25.86
C LEU A 24 42.51 17.28 -24.58
N SER A 25 42.34 16.74 -23.37
CA SER A 25 43.25 15.71 -22.85
C SER A 25 42.81 15.15 -21.48
N VAL A 26 42.76 13.81 -21.42
CA VAL A 26 42.99 12.86 -20.28
C VAL A 26 42.11 13.02 -19.03
N PHE A 27 41.15 12.15 -18.66
CA PHE A 27 41.02 10.69 -18.75
C PHE A 27 41.95 9.89 -17.84
N GLU A 28 41.71 9.96 -16.52
CA GLU A 28 41.95 8.94 -15.48
C GLU A 28 41.52 9.62 -14.17
N TYR A 29 40.41 9.29 -13.51
CA TYR A 29 40.14 8.04 -12.81
C TYR A 29 38.66 7.64 -12.95
N THR A 30 38.42 6.67 -13.81
CA THR A 30 37.54 5.54 -13.50
C THR A 30 37.94 4.95 -12.14
N TYR A 31 36.97 4.70 -11.27
CA TYR A 31 36.91 3.74 -10.14
C TYR A 31 36.17 4.35 -8.95
N TYR A 32 34.86 4.04 -8.87
CA TYR A 32 33.97 4.00 -7.70
C TYR A 32 32.52 4.37 -8.05
N ILE A 33 31.94 3.76 -9.09
CA ILE A 33 30.53 3.32 -9.01
C ILE A 33 30.47 1.95 -9.68
N LEU A 34 31.04 0.96 -8.98
CA LEU A 34 30.86 -0.46 -9.27
C LEU A 34 29.51 -0.89 -8.66
N PHE A 35 28.70 -1.56 -9.49
CA PHE A 35 27.76 -2.61 -9.13
C PHE A 35 26.62 -2.25 -8.16
N PHE A 36 25.44 -1.91 -8.71
CA PHE A 36 24.20 -2.43 -8.15
C PHE A 36 23.83 -3.68 -8.94
N PRO A 37 23.97 -4.89 -8.38
CA PRO A 37 23.53 -6.10 -9.05
C PRO A 37 22.02 -6.05 -9.26
N LEU A 38 21.64 -6.07 -10.53
CA LEU A 38 20.42 -6.72 -10.98
C LEU A 38 20.52 -8.18 -10.55
N ASP A 39 19.73 -8.56 -9.55
CA ASP A 39 18.91 -9.79 -9.53
C ASP A 39 18.33 -9.97 -8.13
N ASP A 40 17.07 -9.57 -7.97
CA ASP A 40 16.07 -10.37 -7.28
C ASP A 40 14.68 -9.88 -7.70
N ALA A 41 14.14 -10.59 -8.69
CA ALA A 41 12.73 -10.76 -9.03
C ALA A 41 11.81 -9.52 -9.00
N ASN A 42 11.42 -9.09 -10.20
CA ASN A 42 10.09 -8.53 -10.48
C ASN A 42 9.69 -7.32 -9.61
N VAL A 43 10.25 -6.16 -9.93
CA VAL A 43 9.54 -4.88 -9.76
C VAL A 43 8.49 -4.74 -10.87
N PHE A 44 7.64 -5.77 -11.00
CA PHE A 44 6.28 -5.54 -11.46
C PHE A 44 5.63 -4.82 -10.28
N ILE A 45 5.54 -3.50 -10.36
CA ILE A 45 4.72 -2.73 -9.44
C ILE A 45 3.27 -3.16 -9.71
N VAL A 46 2.90 -4.33 -9.19
CA VAL A 46 1.53 -4.57 -8.79
C VAL A 46 1.28 -3.45 -7.80
N MET A 47 0.55 -2.42 -8.24
CA MET A 47 -0.14 -1.49 -7.37
C MET A 47 -1.08 -2.33 -6.49
N CYS A 48 -0.51 -2.97 -5.48
CA CYS A 48 -1.24 -3.71 -4.49
C CYS A 48 -1.76 -2.62 -3.56
N PHE A 49 -2.94 -2.09 -3.89
CA PHE A 49 -3.73 -1.24 -3.00
C PHE A 49 -4.08 -2.06 -1.74
N GLN A 50 -3.12 -2.18 -0.84
CA GLN A 50 -3.26 -2.90 0.40
C GLN A 50 -3.90 -1.97 1.42
N VAL A 51 -5.13 -2.32 1.82
CA VAL A 51 -5.82 -1.61 2.90
C VAL A 51 -5.14 -1.99 4.21
N ASN A 52 -4.55 -0.99 4.86
CA ASN A 52 -3.90 -1.13 6.15
C ASN A 52 -4.91 -0.95 7.29
N VAL A 53 -5.01 -1.94 8.19
CA VAL A 53 -5.89 -1.87 9.36
C VAL A 53 -5.07 -2.13 10.62
N PRO A 54 -5.23 -1.33 11.69
CA PRO A 54 -4.47 -1.55 12.91
C PRO A 54 -4.90 -2.84 13.64
N LYS A 55 -3.93 -3.59 14.20
CA LYS A 55 -4.18 -4.78 15.04
C LYS A 55 -4.96 -4.47 16.31
N THR A 56 -4.87 -3.25 16.81
CA THR A 56 -5.58 -2.80 18.02
C THR A 56 -6.30 -1.50 17.74
N LYS A 57 -7.58 -1.39 18.14
CA LYS A 57 -8.34 -0.15 18.02
C LYS A 57 -9.16 0.14 19.28
N LYS A 58 -9.27 1.42 19.66
CA LYS A 58 -10.19 1.85 20.72
C LYS A 58 -11.58 2.00 20.11
N THR A 59 -12.56 1.27 20.64
CA THR A 59 -13.96 1.37 20.20
C THR A 59 -14.90 1.09 21.36
N TYR A 60 -16.16 1.45 21.20
CA TYR A 60 -17.18 1.28 22.22
C TYR A 60 -17.51 -0.20 22.40
N CYS A 61 -17.46 -0.69 23.64
CA CYS A 61 -17.86 -2.04 23.96
C CYS A 61 -19.34 -2.07 24.39
N LYS A 62 -20.16 -2.82 23.63
CA LYS A 62 -21.60 -3.01 23.91
C LYS A 62 -21.92 -3.94 25.08
N SER A 63 -20.91 -4.62 25.64
CA SER A 63 -21.12 -5.51 26.78
C SER A 63 -21.63 -4.73 27.99
N LYS A 64 -22.55 -5.34 28.74
CA LYS A 64 -23.15 -4.76 29.96
C LYS A 64 -22.09 -4.39 31.00
N GLU A 65 -20.99 -5.13 31.05
CA GLU A 65 -19.89 -4.95 32.02
C GLU A 65 -18.97 -3.76 31.69
N CYS A 66 -18.79 -3.45 30.41
CA CYS A 66 -17.81 -2.45 29.99
C CYS A 66 -18.47 -1.09 29.75
N LYS A 67 -19.51 -1.03 28.89
CA LYS A 67 -20.21 0.19 28.46
C LYS A 67 -19.31 1.42 28.21
N LYS A 68 -18.05 1.19 27.81
CA LYS A 68 -17.00 2.22 27.66
C LYS A 68 -16.12 1.91 26.46
N HIS A 69 -15.32 2.89 26.03
CA HIS A 69 -14.34 2.70 24.97
C HIS A 69 -13.12 1.96 25.50
N THR A 70 -12.92 0.73 25.05
CA THR A 70 -11.79 -0.12 25.44
C THR A 70 -10.93 -0.46 24.24
N LEU A 71 -9.73 -0.96 24.50
CA LEU A 71 -8.86 -1.52 23.47
C LEU A 71 -9.42 -2.87 23.00
N HIS A 72 -9.60 -2.99 21.69
CA HIS A 72 -10.06 -4.21 21.03
C HIS A 72 -8.97 -4.77 20.12
N LYS A 73 -8.77 -6.09 20.18
CA LYS A 73 -7.97 -6.83 19.21
C LYS A 73 -8.77 -6.98 17.92
N VAL A 74 -8.17 -6.57 16.81
CA VAL A 74 -8.74 -6.64 15.47
C VAL A 74 -8.21 -7.89 14.80
N THR A 75 -9.12 -8.75 14.33
CA THR A 75 -8.80 -9.93 13.53
C THR A 75 -9.70 -9.99 12.30
N GLN A 76 -9.28 -10.69 11.25
CA GLN A 76 -10.12 -10.91 10.10
C GLN A 76 -11.15 -12.01 10.39
N TYR A 77 -12.41 -11.81 9.98
CA TYR A 77 -13.40 -12.86 10.02
C TYR A 77 -13.02 -14.00 9.06
N LYS A 78 -13.03 -15.23 9.57
CA LYS A 78 -12.92 -16.45 8.79
C LYS A 78 -14.25 -17.18 8.88
N LYS A 79 -14.78 -17.60 7.73
CA LYS A 79 -15.97 -18.47 7.69
C LYS A 79 -15.58 -19.83 8.29
N GLY A 80 -16.36 -20.32 9.25
CA GLY A 80 -16.20 -21.68 9.76
C GLY A 80 -16.63 -22.75 8.75
N LYS A 81 -16.36 -24.01 9.07
CA LYS A 81 -16.91 -25.17 8.33
C LYS A 81 -18.43 -25.18 8.48
N ASP A 82 -19.14 -25.44 7.38
CA ASP A 82 -20.59 -25.54 7.40
C ASP A 82 -21.01 -26.80 8.19
N SER A 83 -21.95 -26.66 9.12
CA SER A 83 -22.43 -27.76 9.97
C SER A 83 -23.34 -28.72 9.21
N LEU A 84 -23.12 -30.04 9.38
CA LEU A 84 -23.93 -31.08 8.74
C LEU A 84 -25.31 -31.24 9.37
N ALA A 85 -25.44 -30.95 10.67
CA ALA A 85 -26.70 -31.09 11.41
C ALA A 85 -27.69 -29.94 11.14
N ALA A 86 -27.25 -28.88 10.43
CA ALA A 86 -28.12 -27.77 10.07
C ALA A 86 -29.33 -28.25 9.25
N GLN A 87 -30.52 -27.71 9.55
CA GLN A 87 -31.78 -28.14 8.91
C GLN A 87 -31.71 -28.06 7.38
N GLY A 88 -31.08 -27.02 6.82
CA GLY A 88 -30.91 -26.86 5.37
C GLY A 88 -30.07 -27.97 4.74
N LYS A 89 -28.99 -28.39 5.40
CA LYS A 89 -28.12 -29.47 4.94
C LYS A 89 -28.83 -30.83 5.01
N ARG A 90 -29.49 -31.14 6.14
CA ARG A 90 -30.33 -32.33 6.29
C ARG A 90 -31.41 -32.44 5.21
N ARG A 91 -32.09 -31.34 4.92
CA ARG A 91 -33.11 -31.27 3.86
C ARG A 91 -32.50 -31.47 2.47
N TYR A 92 -31.34 -30.87 2.20
CA TYR A 92 -30.64 -31.01 0.93
C TYR A 92 -30.22 -32.46 0.69
N ASP A 93 -29.62 -33.10 1.69
CA ASP A 93 -29.10 -34.47 1.56
C ASP A 93 -30.23 -35.48 1.36
N ARG A 94 -31.36 -35.35 2.08
CA ARG A 94 -32.56 -36.17 1.85
C ARG A 94 -33.20 -35.94 0.49
N LYS A 95 -33.12 -34.73 -0.06
CA LYS A 95 -33.62 -34.46 -1.42
C LYS A 95 -32.66 -35.03 -2.47
N GLN A 96 -31.36 -34.99 -2.18
CA GLN A 96 -30.31 -35.42 -3.08
C GLN A 96 -30.14 -36.95 -3.14
N SER A 97 -30.58 -37.68 -2.11
CA SER A 97 -30.59 -39.14 -2.09
C SER A 97 -31.65 -39.72 -3.03
N GLY A 98 -31.29 -40.75 -3.80
CA GLY A 98 -32.16 -41.43 -4.75
C GLY A 98 -31.78 -41.13 -6.21
N TYR A 99 -32.71 -41.39 -7.12
CA TYR A 99 -32.55 -41.12 -8.55
C TYR A 99 -33.00 -39.69 -8.89
N GLY A 100 -32.58 -39.17 -10.04
CA GLY A 100 -32.94 -37.83 -10.52
C GLY A 100 -31.82 -36.77 -10.47
N GLY A 101 -30.59 -37.17 -10.18
CA GLY A 101 -29.40 -36.32 -10.34
C GLY A 101 -29.36 -35.10 -9.41
N GLN A 102 -28.85 -33.98 -9.91
CA GLN A 102 -28.65 -32.76 -9.12
C GLN A 102 -29.97 -32.02 -8.85
N THR A 103 -30.38 -31.89 -7.59
CA THR A 103 -31.74 -31.42 -7.24
C THR A 103 -31.88 -29.92 -6.99
N LYS A 104 -30.75 -29.20 -6.88
CA LYS A 104 -30.69 -27.74 -6.66
C LYS A 104 -29.72 -27.10 -7.65
N PRO A 105 -30.04 -25.90 -8.16
CA PRO A 105 -29.19 -25.25 -9.15
C PRO A 105 -27.83 -24.88 -8.57
N VAL A 106 -26.76 -25.19 -9.29
CA VAL A 106 -25.41 -24.74 -8.98
C VAL A 106 -25.17 -23.38 -9.63
N PHE A 107 -24.69 -22.42 -8.85
CA PHE A 107 -24.45 -21.07 -9.36
C PHE A 107 -23.06 -20.98 -10.04
N HIS A 108 -23.05 -20.95 -11.37
CA HIS A 108 -21.81 -20.94 -12.17
C HIS A 108 -21.28 -19.52 -12.47
N LYS A 109 -22.16 -18.55 -12.77
CA LYS A 109 -21.76 -17.23 -13.28
C LYS A 109 -21.49 -16.21 -12.15
N LYS A 110 -20.32 -16.31 -11.50
CA LYS A 110 -19.88 -15.37 -10.46
C LYS A 110 -19.31 -14.09 -11.07
N ALA A 111 -20.05 -12.99 -10.99
CA ALA A 111 -19.56 -11.68 -11.45
C ALA A 111 -18.63 -10.97 -10.44
N LYS A 112 -18.77 -11.26 -9.15
CA LYS A 112 -18.01 -10.58 -8.08
C LYS A 112 -16.68 -11.28 -7.85
N THR A 113 -15.59 -10.59 -8.16
CA THR A 113 -14.22 -11.08 -7.95
C THR A 113 -13.81 -11.05 -6.47
N THR A 114 -14.37 -10.12 -5.69
CA THR A 114 -13.92 -9.81 -4.34
C THR A 114 -15.05 -10.02 -3.32
N LYS A 115 -14.67 -10.28 -2.05
CA LYS A 115 -15.60 -10.46 -0.94
C LYS A 115 -15.54 -9.23 -0.02
N LYS A 116 -16.66 -8.88 0.60
CA LYS A 116 -16.67 -7.86 1.67
C LYS A 116 -15.82 -8.36 2.84
N ILE A 117 -14.87 -7.55 3.28
CA ILE A 117 -14.02 -7.91 4.40
C ILE A 117 -14.70 -7.51 5.69
N VAL A 118 -14.85 -8.48 6.59
CA VAL A 118 -15.46 -8.27 7.91
C VAL A 118 -14.37 -8.40 8.96
N LEU A 119 -14.26 -7.40 9.82
CA LEU A 119 -13.38 -7.41 10.98
C LEU A 119 -14.11 -7.98 12.18
N ARG A 120 -13.44 -8.83 12.95
CA ARG A 120 -13.85 -9.27 14.28
C ARG A 120 -13.07 -8.47 15.31
N LEU A 121 -13.79 -7.78 16.18
CA LEU A 121 -13.23 -6.96 17.25
C LEU A 121 -13.49 -7.65 18.57
N GLN A 122 -12.41 -8.07 19.24
CA GLN A 122 -12.49 -8.71 20.55
C GLN A 122 -12.05 -7.73 21.62
N CYS A 123 -12.92 -7.44 22.59
CA CYS A 123 -12.56 -6.63 23.75
C CYS A 123 -11.52 -7.35 24.62
N GLN A 124 -10.50 -6.64 25.10
CA GLN A 124 -9.48 -7.21 25.99
C GLN A 124 -10.03 -7.55 27.40
N GLY A 125 -10.98 -6.76 27.91
CA GLY A 125 -11.58 -7.00 29.23
C GLY A 125 -12.63 -8.11 29.22
N CYS A 126 -13.81 -7.84 28.64
CA CYS A 126 -14.97 -8.74 28.67
C CYS A 126 -14.98 -9.82 27.57
N LYS A 127 -13.97 -9.86 26.69
CA LYS A 127 -13.86 -10.80 25.54
C LYS A 127 -15.04 -10.79 24.56
N HIS A 128 -15.99 -9.85 24.69
CA HIS A 128 -17.10 -9.69 23.77
C HIS A 128 -16.60 -9.41 22.35
N VAL A 129 -17.21 -10.08 21.37
CA VAL A 129 -16.82 -9.99 19.95
C VAL A 129 -17.91 -9.27 19.16
N SER A 130 -17.51 -8.21 18.44
CA SER A 130 -18.39 -7.50 17.51
C SER A 130 -17.84 -7.55 16.08
N GLN A 131 -18.74 -7.65 15.09
CA GLN A 131 -18.38 -7.77 13.68
C GLN A 131 -18.64 -6.44 12.96
N HIS A 132 -17.66 -5.97 12.19
CA HIS A 132 -17.74 -4.71 11.46
C HIS A 132 -17.34 -4.93 10.00
N PRO A 133 -18.28 -4.81 9.04
CA PRO A 133 -17.96 -4.85 7.62
C PRO A 133 -17.28 -3.54 7.19
N ILE A 134 -16.21 -3.64 6.43
CA ILE A 134 -15.58 -2.48 5.78
C ILE A 134 -16.07 -2.38 4.34
N LYS A 135 -16.40 -1.17 3.90
CA LYS A 135 -16.55 -0.85 2.49
C LYS A 135 -15.15 -0.67 1.91
N VAL A 136 -14.68 -1.63 1.13
CA VAL A 136 -13.50 -1.42 0.30
C VAL A 136 -13.99 -0.76 -0.99
N GLY A 137 -13.28 0.27 -1.46
CA GLY A 137 -13.61 0.95 -2.72
C GLY A 137 -13.61 0.01 -3.92
N VAL A 138 -13.92 0.55 -5.10
CA VAL A 138 -14.16 -0.18 -6.37
C VAL A 138 -13.09 -1.24 -6.68
N SER A 139 -11.85 -1.04 -6.23
CA SER A 139 -10.80 -2.06 -6.13
C SER A 139 -10.92 -2.85 -4.82
N GLY A 140 -11.80 -3.86 -4.79
CA GLY A 140 -11.92 -4.75 -3.64
C GLY A 140 -10.58 -5.42 -3.31
N ALA A 141 -9.89 -4.93 -2.29
CA ALA A 141 -8.66 -5.53 -1.82
C ALA A 141 -8.92 -6.94 -1.28
N ASN A 142 -8.17 -7.93 -1.75
CA ASN A 142 -8.29 -9.33 -1.32
C ASN A 142 -7.46 -9.63 -0.05
N THR A 143 -6.49 -8.78 0.25
CA THR A 143 -5.53 -8.94 1.35
C THR A 143 -5.54 -7.73 2.27
N LEU A 144 -6.00 -7.90 3.52
CA LEU A 144 -5.80 -6.92 4.59
C LEU A 144 -4.49 -7.21 5.30
N LYS A 145 -3.64 -6.19 5.43
CA LYS A 145 -2.51 -6.25 6.36
C LYS A 145 -2.96 -5.68 7.70
N LEU A 146 -2.84 -6.49 8.75
CA LEU A 146 -3.03 -6.06 10.11
C LEU A 146 -1.69 -5.54 10.64
N VAL A 147 -1.56 -4.23 10.78
CA VAL A 147 -0.30 -3.59 11.21
C VAL A 147 -0.37 -3.20 12.67
N GLU A 148 0.74 -3.38 13.39
CA GLU A 148 0.90 -2.80 14.72
C GLU A 148 1.15 -1.31 14.56
N ILE A 149 0.32 -0.49 15.20
CA ILE A 149 0.62 0.93 15.31
C ILE A 149 1.80 1.02 16.28
N ARG A 150 3.03 1.01 15.78
CA ARG A 150 4.12 1.67 16.50
C ARG A 150 3.72 3.13 16.51
N ARG A 151 3.32 3.67 17.67
CA ARG A 151 3.31 5.13 17.80
C ARG A 151 4.76 5.52 17.52
N ALA A 152 5.01 6.16 16.38
CA ALA A 152 6.15 7.05 16.31
C ALA A 152 5.94 7.95 17.52
N LYS A 153 6.80 7.80 18.53
CA LYS A 153 6.91 8.80 19.58
C LYS A 153 7.11 10.08 18.79
N GLU A 154 6.20 11.02 18.96
CA GLU A 154 6.34 12.36 18.43
C GLU A 154 7.66 12.88 19.01
N HIS A 155 8.76 12.66 18.29
CA HIS A 155 9.96 13.42 18.53
C HIS A 155 9.49 14.83 18.25
N ARG A 156 9.40 15.60 19.34
CA ARG A 156 9.17 17.04 19.37
C ARG A 156 10.10 17.71 18.35
N PHE A 157 9.69 17.74 17.10
CA PHE A 157 10.34 18.49 16.03
C PHE A 157 9.76 19.90 16.07
N SER A 158 9.89 20.56 17.22
CA SER A 158 9.44 21.94 17.39
C SER A 158 10.16 22.73 18.48
N LYS A 159 11.28 22.25 19.04
CA LYS A 159 12.26 23.05 19.80
C LYS A 159 13.66 22.45 19.61
N LEU A 160 14.68 23.26 19.31
CA LEU A 160 16.04 22.88 18.88
C LEU A 160 16.22 22.52 17.38
N VAL A 161 15.81 23.40 16.48
CA VAL A 161 16.79 23.87 15.48
C VAL A 161 16.94 25.33 15.82
N ASP A 162 17.89 25.57 16.73
CA ASP A 162 18.08 26.84 17.39
C ASP A 162 18.46 27.93 16.40
N LEU A 163 18.02 29.13 16.75
CA LEU A 163 18.33 30.44 16.20
C LEU A 163 19.84 30.68 15.98
N GLU A 164 20.71 29.80 16.50
CA GLU A 164 22.16 29.81 16.32
C GLU A 164 22.60 29.41 14.90
N GLY A 165 21.89 28.51 14.22
CA GLY A 165 22.26 28.08 12.86
C GLY A 165 22.07 29.18 11.81
N PHE A 166 21.06 30.04 11.99
CA PHE A 166 20.79 31.16 11.08
C PHE A 166 21.71 32.35 11.36
N LEU A 167 22.08 32.56 12.63
CA LEU A 167 23.04 33.59 13.03
C LEU A 167 24.47 33.27 12.55
N PHE A 168 24.85 31.99 12.52
CA PHE A 168 26.17 31.56 12.03
C PHE A 168 26.33 31.76 10.51
N LEU A 169 25.28 31.51 9.72
CA LEU A 169 25.29 31.80 8.28
C LEU A 169 25.33 33.32 7.98
N LEU A 170 24.60 34.12 8.75
CA LEU A 170 24.63 35.58 8.63
C LEU A 170 26.01 36.15 8.96
N LEU A 171 26.65 35.70 10.05
CA LEU A 171 27.98 36.14 10.43
C LEU A 171 29.05 35.70 9.40
N LEU A 172 28.95 34.48 8.86
CA LEU A 172 29.88 34.03 7.81
C LEU A 172 29.75 34.86 6.53
N SER A 173 28.53 35.25 6.14
CA SER A 173 28.32 36.12 4.98
C SER A 173 28.88 37.55 5.18
N LEU A 174 28.79 38.11 6.39
CA LEU A 174 29.36 39.43 6.70
C LEU A 174 30.90 39.40 6.69
N VAL A 175 31.51 38.33 7.22
CA VAL A 175 32.97 38.17 7.20
C VAL A 175 33.49 38.02 5.76
N ILE A 176 32.80 37.25 4.92
CA ILE A 176 33.15 37.12 3.50
C ILE A 176 33.00 38.47 2.78
N PHE A 177 31.92 39.21 3.04
CA PHE A 177 31.70 40.52 2.41
C PHE A 177 32.78 41.54 2.78
N VAL A 178 33.17 41.61 4.06
CA VAL A 178 34.24 42.52 4.53
C VAL A 178 35.61 42.11 3.99
N LEU A 179 35.95 40.81 3.98
CA LEU A 179 37.21 40.33 3.41
C LEU A 179 37.32 40.57 1.91
N THR A 180 36.21 40.49 1.18
CA THR A 180 36.20 40.71 -0.28
C THR A 180 36.32 42.20 -0.64
N PHE A 181 35.80 43.11 0.20
CA PHE A 181 35.88 44.56 -0.03
C PHE A 181 37.13 45.23 0.57
N CYS A 182 37.81 44.62 1.54
CA CYS A 182 39.08 45.17 2.08
C CYS A 182 40.34 44.72 1.32
N LEU A 183 40.25 43.72 0.44
CA LEU A 183 41.35 43.23 -0.41
C LEU A 183 41.27 43.72 -1.87
N ALA A 184 40.38 44.66 -2.17
CA ALA A 184 40.27 45.36 -3.44
C ALA A 184 40.80 46.80 -3.33
#